data_AF-X1T3W8-F1
#
_entry.id   AF-X1T3W8-F1
#
_cell.length_a   1.000
_cell.length_b   1.000
_cell.length_c   1.000
_cell.angle_alpha   90.00
_cell.angle_beta   90.00
_cell.angle_gamma   90.00
#
_symmetry.space_group_name_H-M   'P 1'
#
loop_
_entity.id
_entity.type
_entity.pdbx_description
1 polymer ?
#
loop_
_entity_poly.entity_id
_entity_poly.type
_entity_poly.pdbx_seq_one_letter_code
_entity_poly.pdbx_strand_id
1 'polypeptide(L)'
;MKIVRFTTDGKDRYGILKGNTVREIEGKPFRHIKTIDHSYQLSDVKLLAPCTPTKIIALGLNYHEHAKELGMAVPSSPLTFLKPSTAVVGHEESIIYPSSSARVDYEGEL
;
A
#
# COMPACT_ATOMS: atom_id res chain seq x y z
N MET A 1 10.00 -1.55 -12.31
CA MET A 1 10.65 -0.58 -11.40
C MET A 1 9.88 -0.61 -10.09
N LYS A 2 10.54 -0.80 -8.93
CA LYS A 2 9.87 -0.84 -7.62
C LYS A 2 10.11 0.50 -6.91
N ILE A 3 9.05 1.28 -6.69
CA ILE A 3 9.14 2.55 -5.96
C ILE A 3 8.74 2.29 -4.53
N VAL A 4 9.53 2.80 -3.60
CA VAL A 4 9.29 2.69 -2.16
C VAL A 4 9.26 4.07 -1.53
N ARG A 5 8.46 4.21 -0.49
CA ARG A 5 8.57 5.30 0.48
C ARG A 5 9.21 4.71 1.75
N PHE A 6 10.18 5.41 2.30
CA PHE A 6 10.94 4.93 3.45
C PHE A 6 11.30 6.09 4.37
N THR A 7 11.66 5.78 5.61
CA THR A 7 12.17 6.77 6.56
C THR A 7 13.57 6.37 7.03
N THR A 8 14.42 7.37 7.17
CA THR A 8 15.81 7.29 7.66
C THR A 8 16.14 8.62 8.32
N ASP A 9 16.80 8.58 9.47
CA ASP A 9 17.13 9.79 10.26
C ASP A 9 15.91 10.69 10.52
N GLY A 10 14.73 10.08 10.71
CA GLY A 10 13.46 10.78 10.95
C GLY A 10 12.90 11.53 9.74
N LYS A 11 13.44 11.32 8.52
CA LYS A 11 12.97 11.98 7.29
C LYS A 11 12.39 10.96 6.31
N ASP A 12 11.16 11.24 5.89
CA ASP A 12 10.47 10.46 4.87
C ASP A 12 10.98 10.83 3.47
N ARG A 13 11.29 9.80 2.70
CA ARG A 13 11.88 9.90 1.37
C ARG A 13 11.23 8.89 0.43
N TYR A 14 11.46 9.06 -0.86
CA TYR A 14 11.12 8.07 -1.88
C TYR A 14 12.38 7.52 -2.52
N GLY A 15 12.30 6.31 -3.05
CA GLY A 15 13.41 5.68 -3.74
C GLY A 15 12.99 4.56 -4.68
N ILE A 16 13.94 4.09 -5.47
CA ILE A 16 13.81 2.94 -6.35
C ILE A 16 14.54 1.76 -5.71
N LEU A 17 13.81 0.71 -5.37
CA LEU A 17 14.36 -0.52 -4.83
C LEU A 17 14.86 -1.44 -5.96
N LYS A 18 16.13 -1.84 -5.88
CA LYS A 18 16.76 -2.87 -6.73
C LYS A 18 17.58 -3.81 -5.85
N GLY A 19 17.19 -5.09 -5.82
CA GLY A 19 17.77 -6.04 -4.86
C GLY A 19 17.55 -5.54 -3.43
N ASN A 20 18.64 -5.33 -2.69
CA ASN A 20 18.63 -4.81 -1.33
C ASN A 20 19.05 -3.34 -1.22
N THR A 21 19.08 -2.61 -2.33
CA THR A 21 19.51 -1.21 -2.36
C THR A 21 18.36 -0.30 -2.79
N VAL A 22 18.14 0.76 -2.02
CA VAL A 22 17.17 1.81 -2.30
C VAL A 22 17.92 3.03 -2.80
N ARG A 23 17.80 3.34 -4.09
CA ARG A 23 18.34 4.58 -4.66
C ARG A 23 17.33 5.70 -4.46
N GLU A 24 17.71 6.75 -3.73
CA GLU A 24 16.81 7.85 -3.42
C GLU A 24 16.41 8.63 -4.68
N ILE A 25 15.19 9.18 -4.67
CA ILE A 25 14.69 10.07 -5.73
C ILE A 25 14.35 11.45 -5.15
N GLU A 26 14.45 12.47 -6.00
CA GLU A 26 14.05 13.83 -5.66
C GLU A 26 12.52 13.96 -5.62
N GLY A 27 11.98 14.38 -4.48
CA GLY A 27 10.55 14.68 -4.33
C GLY A 27 9.64 13.45 -4.42
N LYS A 28 8.48 13.61 -5.09
CA LYS A 28 7.43 12.58 -5.19
C LYS A 28 7.47 11.87 -6.56
N PRO A 29 7.14 10.57 -6.63
CA PRO A 29 7.31 9.76 -7.84
C PRO A 29 6.23 9.97 -8.93
N PHE A 30 5.23 10.82 -8.71
CA PHE A 30 3.98 10.81 -9.50
C PHE A 30 4.01 11.59 -10.82
N ARG A 31 5.07 12.36 -11.09
CA ARG A 31 5.21 13.13 -12.34
C ARG A 31 6.51 12.78 -13.07
N HIS A 32 7.63 13.09 -12.43
CA HIS A 32 8.96 12.83 -12.96
C HIS A 32 9.80 12.17 -11.87
N ILE A 33 10.48 11.10 -12.24
CA ILE A 33 11.38 10.38 -11.34
C ILE A 33 12.81 10.80 -11.69
N LYS A 34 13.44 11.50 -10.76
CA LYS A 34 14.85 11.88 -10.85
C LYS A 34 15.59 11.26 -9.69
N THR A 35 16.47 10.32 -9.98
CA THR A 35 17.32 9.70 -8.95
C THR A 35 18.38 10.68 -8.50
N ILE A 36 18.68 10.67 -7.21
CA ILE A 36 19.87 11.35 -6.69
C ILE A 36 20.99 10.33 -6.49
N ASP A 37 22.23 10.82 -6.39
CA ASP A 37 23.39 9.97 -6.15
C ASP A 37 23.55 9.67 -4.65
N HIS A 38 22.49 9.04 -4.12
CA HIS A 38 22.43 8.62 -2.73
C HIS A 38 21.64 7.31 -2.66
N SER A 39 22.16 6.35 -1.90
CA SER A 39 21.57 5.02 -1.79
C SER A 39 21.66 4.52 -0.37
N TYR A 40 20.66 3.73 0.01
CA TYR A 40 20.58 3.08 1.31
C TYR A 40 20.51 1.57 1.12
N GLN A 41 21.02 0.81 2.07
CA GLN A 41 20.67 -0.60 2.17
C GLN A 41 19.25 -0.71 2.73
N LEU A 42 18.48 -1.67 2.21
CA LEU A 42 17.11 -1.89 2.63
C LEU A 42 17.01 -2.21 4.13
N SER A 43 18.04 -2.85 4.70
CA SER A 43 18.16 -3.13 6.13
C SER A 43 18.29 -1.88 7.00
N ASP A 44 18.73 -0.75 6.42
CA ASP A 44 19.09 0.46 7.17
C ASP A 44 17.96 1.49 7.15
N VAL A 45 16.85 1.17 6.49
CA VAL A 45 15.69 2.06 6.35
C VAL A 45 14.42 1.34 6.80
N LYS A 46 13.45 2.10 7.32
CA LYS A 46 12.11 1.57 7.56
C LYS A 46 11.22 1.86 6.37
N LEU A 47 10.66 0.82 5.75
CA LEU A 47 9.65 0.99 4.71
C LEU A 47 8.36 1.56 5.31
N LEU A 48 7.74 2.48 4.56
CA LEU A 48 6.44 3.07 4.88
C LEU A 48 5.41 2.59 3.85
N ALA A 49 4.15 2.95 4.06
CA ALA A 49 3.16 2.86 3.00
C ALA A 49 3.66 3.61 1.74
N PRO A 50 3.56 3.00 0.54
CA PRO A 50 4.25 3.48 -0.66
C PRO A 50 3.73 4.83 -1.18
N CYS A 51 2.60 5.31 -0.65
CA CYS A 51 2.08 6.65 -0.91
C CYS A 51 1.27 7.16 0.30
N THR A 52 0.87 8.43 0.23
CA THR A 52 -0.07 9.06 1.17
C THR A 52 -1.38 9.34 0.44
N PRO A 53 -2.32 8.38 0.35
CA PRO A 53 -3.53 8.55 -0.44
C PRO A 53 -4.45 9.60 0.18
N THR A 54 -5.16 10.37 -0.65
CA THR A 54 -6.24 11.25 -0.18
C THR A 54 -7.54 10.49 0.03
N LYS A 55 -7.71 9.34 -0.65
CA LYS A 55 -8.84 8.42 -0.55
C LYS A 55 -8.41 7.03 -1.06
N ILE A 56 -9.12 5.99 -0.63
CA ILE A 56 -8.99 4.63 -1.15
C ILE A 56 -10.37 4.20 -1.65
N ILE A 57 -10.45 3.87 -2.93
CA ILE A 57 -11.67 3.32 -3.56
C ILE A 57 -11.39 1.84 -3.79
N ALA A 58 -12.20 0.98 -3.20
CA ALA A 58 -12.08 -0.47 -3.30
C ALA A 58 -13.24 -1.05 -4.12
N LEU A 59 -13.03 -2.25 -4.68
CA LEU A 59 -14.01 -2.97 -5.49
C LEU A 59 -14.38 -4.29 -4.82
N GLY A 60 -15.64 -4.41 -4.41
CA GLY A 60 -16.19 -5.68 -3.93
C GLY A 60 -16.51 -6.63 -5.07
N LEU A 61 -16.42 -7.94 -4.80
CA LEU A 61 -16.86 -9.01 -5.71
C LEU A 61 -16.24 -8.97 -7.11
N ASN A 62 -14.97 -8.55 -7.21
CA ASN A 62 -14.27 -8.41 -8.49
C ASN A 62 -13.54 -9.70 -8.96
N TYR A 63 -13.81 -10.83 -8.31
CA TYR A 63 -13.35 -12.16 -8.71
C TYR A 63 -14.53 -13.13 -8.78
N HIS A 64 -14.68 -13.85 -9.90
CA HIS A 64 -15.80 -14.77 -10.11
C HIS A 64 -15.91 -15.86 -9.03
N GLU A 65 -14.78 -16.43 -8.61
CA GLU A 65 -14.75 -17.46 -7.57
C GLU A 65 -15.16 -16.91 -6.20
N HIS A 66 -14.81 -15.67 -5.89
CA HIS A 66 -15.21 -15.04 -4.63
C HIS A 66 -16.73 -14.76 -4.58
N ALA A 67 -17.33 -14.36 -5.71
CA ALA A 67 -18.79 -14.24 -5.80
C ALA A 67 -19.48 -15.60 -5.59
N LYS A 68 -18.95 -16.68 -6.17
CA LYS A 68 -19.46 -18.05 -5.96
C LYS A 68 -19.33 -18.50 -4.51
N GLU A 69 -18.18 -18.26 -3.88
CA GLU A 69 -17.90 -18.60 -2.47
C GLU A 69 -18.94 -17.99 -1.52
N LEU A 70 -19.29 -16.72 -1.75
CA LEU A 70 -20.30 -16.00 -0.96
C LEU A 70 -21.74 -16.32 -1.37
N GLY A 71 -21.96 -17.16 -2.39
CA GLY A 71 -23.29 -17.44 -2.93
C GLY A 71 -23.97 -16.22 -3.56
N MET A 72 -23.18 -15.24 -4.01
CA MET A 72 -23.67 -13.99 -4.58
C MET A 72 -23.66 -14.03 -6.11
N ALA A 73 -24.64 -13.35 -6.72
CA ALA A 73 -24.63 -13.13 -8.16
C ALA A 73 -23.46 -12.22 -8.55
N VAL A 74 -22.88 -12.44 -9.73
CA VAL A 74 -21.87 -11.53 -10.30
C VAL A 74 -22.54 -10.17 -10.52
N PRO A 75 -21.99 -9.08 -9.94
CA PRO A 75 -22.58 -7.75 -10.12
C PRO A 75 -22.63 -7.34 -11.60
N SER A 76 -23.74 -6.72 -12.03
CA SER A 76 -23.86 -6.14 -13.38
C SER A 76 -23.08 -4.84 -13.56
N SER A 77 -22.60 -4.25 -12.46
CA SER A 77 -21.82 -3.03 -12.42
C SER A 77 -20.82 -3.09 -11.25
N PRO A 78 -19.69 -2.36 -11.30
CA PRO A 78 -18.70 -2.37 -10.24
C PRO A 78 -19.29 -1.97 -8.88
N LEU A 79 -19.09 -2.83 -7.87
CA LEU A 79 -19.48 -2.53 -6.50
C LEU A 79 -18.34 -1.78 -5.80
N THR A 80 -18.43 -0.46 -5.73
CA THR A 80 -17.39 0.37 -5.12
C THR A 80 -17.71 0.76 -3.69
N PHE A 81 -16.69 0.83 -2.84
CA PHE A 81 -16.78 1.42 -1.49
C PHE A 81 -15.51 2.19 -1.13
N LEU A 82 -15.57 2.97 -0.03
CA LEU A 82 -14.45 3.79 0.43
C LEU A 82 -13.80 3.18 1.67
N LYS A 83 -12.46 3.23 1.70
CA LYS A 83 -11.69 3.15 2.94
C LYS A 83 -11.06 4.52 3.21
N PRO A 84 -11.10 5.03 4.45
CA PRO A 84 -10.47 6.30 4.77
C PRO A 84 -8.95 6.20 4.61
N SER A 85 -8.28 7.30 4.24
CA SER A 85 -6.82 7.34 4.11
C SER A 85 -6.09 7.00 5.41
N THR A 86 -6.74 7.20 6.55
CA THR A 86 -6.23 6.84 7.89
C THR A 86 -6.20 5.33 8.16
N ALA A 87 -6.79 4.50 7.27
CA ALA A 87 -6.74 3.04 7.40
C ALA A 87 -5.42 2.42 6.86
N VAL A 88 -4.56 3.21 6.22
CA VAL A 88 -3.31 2.71 5.64
C VAL A 88 -2.24 2.53 6.71
N VAL A 89 -1.58 1.37 6.68
CA VAL A 89 -0.38 1.06 7.49
C VAL A 89 0.79 0.68 6.58
N GLY A 90 2.01 0.78 7.09
CA GLY A 90 3.22 0.41 6.36
C GLY A 90 3.44 -1.09 6.22
N HIS A 91 4.45 -1.47 5.45
CA HIS A 91 4.93 -2.86 5.40
C HIS A 91 5.39 -3.31 6.79
N GLU A 92 5.00 -4.52 7.20
CA GLU A 92 5.29 -5.12 8.52
C GLU A 92 4.71 -4.35 9.74
N GLU A 93 3.86 -3.35 9.51
CA GLU A 93 3.17 -2.68 10.62
C GLU A 93 1.93 -3.47 11.06
N SER A 94 1.62 -3.39 12.35
CA SER A 94 0.52 -4.12 12.96
C SER A 94 -0.85 -3.62 12.48
N ILE A 95 -1.75 -4.56 12.19
CA ILE A 95 -3.19 -4.28 12.09
C ILE A 95 -3.77 -4.35 13.51
N ILE A 96 -4.31 -3.23 13.99
CA ILE A 96 -4.93 -3.17 15.32
C ILE A 96 -6.40 -3.58 15.21
N TYR A 97 -6.78 -4.64 15.92
CA TYR A 97 -8.12 -5.19 15.85
C TYR A 97 -9.06 -4.33 16.72
N PRO A 98 -10.18 -3.83 16.17
CA PRO A 98 -11.14 -3.07 16.97
C PRO A 98 -11.72 -3.95 18.06
N SER A 99 -11.75 -3.45 19.31
CA SER A 99 -12.29 -4.20 20.45
C SER A 99 -13.79 -4.52 20.32
N SER A 100 -14.52 -3.78 19.49
CA SER A 100 -15.93 -4.02 19.16
C SER A 100 -16.15 -5.12 18.11
N SER A 101 -15.10 -5.62 17.46
CA SER A 101 -15.23 -6.63 16.42
C SER A 101 -15.16 -8.04 16.99
N ALA A 102 -16.13 -8.89 16.61
CA ALA A 102 -16.08 -10.33 16.90
C ALA A 102 -15.23 -11.12 15.90
N ARG A 103 -15.05 -10.59 14.68
CA ARG A 103 -14.31 -11.24 13.60
C ARG A 103 -13.70 -10.19 12.67
N VAL A 104 -12.42 -10.37 12.34
CA VAL A 104 -11.70 -9.57 11.35
C VAL A 104 -11.09 -10.56 10.36
N ASP A 105 -11.39 -10.38 9.07
CA ASP A 105 -10.87 -11.22 8.00
C ASP A 105 -9.83 -10.46 7.16
N TYR A 106 -9.02 -11.20 6.42
CA TYR A 106 -8.08 -10.65 5.44
C TYR A 106 -8.70 -10.70 4.04
N GLU A 107 -8.46 -9.65 3.24
CA GLU A 107 -8.85 -9.57 1.83
C GLU A 107 -7.63 -9.09 1.02
N GLY A 108 -7.03 -10.01 0.25
CA GLY A 108 -5.86 -9.69 -0.58
C GLY A 108 -6.28 -9.11 -1.92
N GLU A 109 -5.80 -7.90 -2.24
CA GLU A 109 -6.15 -7.15 -3.46
C GLU A 109 -4.87 -6.65 -4.20
N LEU A 110 -5.01 -6.35 -5.50
CA LEU A 110 -3.95 -5.81 -6.38
C LEU A 110 -4.03 -4.28 -6.50
#